data_AF-A0A4P0XU69-F1
#
_entry.id   AF-A0A4P0XU69-F1
#
_cell.length_a   1.000
_cell.length_b   1.000
_cell.length_c   1.000
_cell.angle_alpha   90.00
_cell.angle_beta   90.00
_cell.angle_gamma   90.00
#
_symmetry.space_group_name_H-M   'P 1'
#
loop_
_entity.id
_entity.type
_entity.pdbx_description
1 polymer ?
#
loop_
_entity_poly.entity_id
_entity_poly.type
_entity_poly.pdbx_seq_one_letter_code
_entity_poly.pdbx_strand_id
1 'polypeptide(L)' 'MSAFTPASEVLLRHSDDFESARVLFAGDLQDDLPARLDTAASRAHTQQFHHWQVLNRQMVTPSVLA' A
#
# COMPACT_ATOMS: atom_id res chain seq x y z
N MET A 1 6.36 -17.65 8.98
CA MET A 1 5.68 -16.45 9.50
C MET A 1 5.17 -15.66 8.30
N SER A 2 3.95 -15.14 8.36
CA SER A 2 3.38 -14.33 7.27
C SER A 2 4.18 -13.05 7.08
N ALA A 3 4.28 -12.59 5.84
CA ALA A 3 4.96 -11.34 5.49
C ALA A 3 4.13 -10.09 5.84
N PHE A 4 2.83 -10.27 6.13
CA PHE A 4 1.88 -9.19 6.38
C PHE A 4 1.28 -9.26 7.79
N THR A 5 0.79 -8.12 8.27
CA THR A 5 0.03 -8.06 9.51
C THR A 5 -1.31 -8.78 9.37
N PRO A 6 -1.91 -9.25 10.49
CA PRO A 6 -3.25 -9.85 10.45
C PRO A 6 -4.32 -8.94 9.84
N ALA A 7 -4.20 -7.62 9.99
CA ALA A 7 -5.13 -6.66 9.38
C ALA A 7 -5.00 -6.66 7.85
N SER A 8 -3.77 -6.67 7.33
CA SER A 8 -3.48 -6.77 5.90
C SER A 8 -3.96 -8.11 5.31
N GLU A 9 -3.87 -9.21 6.05
CA GLU A 9 -4.43 -10.51 5.63
C GLU A 9 -5.97 -10.52 5.52
N VAL A 10 -6.68 -9.68 6.29
CA VAL A 10 -8.12 -9.49 6.11
C VAL A 10 -8.40 -8.82 4.77
N LEU A 11 -7.62 -7.80 4.41
CA LEU A 11 -7.77 -7.08 3.13
C LEU A 11 -7.44 -7.98 1.94
N LEU A 12 -6.36 -8.77 2.03
CA LEU A 12 -5.94 -9.69 0.97
C LEU A 12 -6.97 -10.78 0.65
N ARG A 13 -7.80 -11.18 1.62
CA ARG A 13 -8.91 -12.13 1.37
C ARG A 13 -10.03 -11.55 0.51
N HIS A 14 -10.02 -10.25 0.27
CA HIS A 14 -10.98 -9.51 -0.53
C HIS A 14 -10.26 -8.70 -1.64
N SER A 15 -9.08 -9.17 -2.08
CA SER A 15 -8.24 -8.46 -3.06
C SER A 15 -9.00 -8.05 -4.32
N ASP A 16 -9.89 -8.93 -4.79
CA ASP A 16 -10.64 -8.78 -6.04
C ASP A 16 -11.54 -7.52 -6.01
N ASP A 17 -12.03 -7.13 -4.82
CA ASP A 17 -12.85 -5.93 -4.65
C ASP A 17 -12.05 -4.63 -4.89
N PHE A 18 -10.71 -4.69 -4.85
CA PHE A 18 -9.82 -3.53 -4.94
C PHE A 18 -9.17 -3.34 -6.31
N GLU A 19 -9.19 -4.34 -7.20
CA GLU A 19 -8.47 -4.31 -8.49
C GLU A 19 -8.83 -3.08 -9.34
N SER A 20 -10.12 -2.72 -9.40
CA SER A 20 -10.62 -1.55 -10.15
C SER A 20 -10.73 -0.29 -9.29
N ALA A 21 -10.45 -0.38 -7.99
CA ALA A 21 -10.63 0.70 -7.03
C ALA A 21 -9.43 1.66 -7.02
N ARG A 22 -9.70 2.91 -6.64
CA ARG A 22 -8.67 3.93 -6.36
C ARG A 22 -8.57 4.08 -4.85
N VAL A 23 -7.55 3.47 -4.25
CA VAL A 23 -7.47 3.26 -2.80
C VAL A 23 -6.51 4.26 -2.14
N LEU A 24 -6.93 4.81 -1.01
CA LEU A 24 -6.08 5.58 -0.10
C LEU A 24 -5.88 4.78 1.19
N PHE A 25 -4.66 4.33 1.43
CA PHE A 25 -4.26 3.68 2.67
C PHE A 25 -3.85 4.74 3.69
N ALA A 26 -4.41 4.67 4.91
CA ALA A 26 -4.07 5.58 6.00
C ALA A 26 -4.21 4.91 7.37
N GLY A 27 -3.67 5.55 8.40
CA GLY A 27 -3.67 5.03 9.78
C GLY A 27 -2.34 4.36 10.13
N ASP A 28 -2.41 3.20 10.81
CA ASP A 28 -1.24 2.45 11.24
C ASP A 28 -0.75 1.49 10.14
N LEU A 29 0.17 1.98 9.31
CA LEU A 29 0.72 1.28 8.13
C LEU A 29 1.95 0.43 8.51
N GLN A 30 1.74 -0.62 9.29
CA GLN A 30 2.80 -1.46 9.86
C GLN A 30 3.53 -2.36 8.85
N ASP A 31 2.97 -2.54 7.65
CA ASP A 31 3.55 -3.34 6.57
C ASP A 31 3.46 -2.65 5.21
N ASP A 32 3.97 -3.31 4.18
CA ASP A 32 4.10 -2.77 2.82
C ASP A 32 2.92 -3.10 1.90
N LEU A 33 1.78 -3.57 2.44
CA LEU A 33 0.58 -3.87 1.64
C LEU A 33 0.17 -2.71 0.72
N PRO A 34 0.19 -1.42 1.14
CA PRO A 34 -0.20 -0.30 0.28
C PRO A 34 0.58 -0.20 -1.04
N ALA A 35 1.80 -0.73 -1.08
CA ALA A 35 2.64 -0.73 -2.27
C ALA A 35 2.52 -2.01 -3.12
N ARG A 36 1.83 -3.04 -2.60
CA ARG A 36 1.79 -4.38 -3.19
C ARG A 36 0.39 -4.84 -3.59
N LEU A 37 -0.67 -4.24 -3.05
CA LEU A 37 -2.04 -4.58 -3.41
C LEU A 37 -2.36 -4.08 -4.83
N ASP A 38 -2.87 -4.98 -5.67
CA ASP A 38 -3.33 -4.65 -7.01
C ASP A 38 -4.57 -3.75 -6.94
N THR A 39 -4.47 -2.58 -7.54
CA THR A 39 -5.50 -1.53 -7.56
C THR A 39 -5.38 -0.69 -8.82
N ALA A 40 -6.45 -0.01 -9.22
CA ALA A 40 -6.39 0.92 -10.36
C ALA A 40 -5.50 2.13 -10.05
N ALA A 41 -5.45 2.56 -8.79
CA ALA A 41 -4.46 3.49 -8.28
C ALA A 41 -4.36 3.37 -6.76
N SER A 42 -3.13 3.40 -6.23
CA SER A 42 -2.88 3.38 -4.79
C SER A 42 -2.13 4.62 -4.32
N ARG A 43 -2.55 5.14 -3.16
CA ARG A 43 -1.85 6.21 -2.42
C ARG A 43 -1.79 5.85 -0.95
N ALA A 44 -0.76 6.31 -0.26
CA ALA A 44 -0.61 6.14 1.18
C ALA A 44 -0.46 7.51 1.87
N HIS A 45 -1.14 7.68 3.00
CA HIS A 45 -0.98 8.82 3.90
C HIS A 45 -0.66 8.32 5.31
N THR A 46 0.44 8.79 5.89
CA THR A 46 0.83 8.43 7.24
C THR A 46 1.51 9.59 7.95
N GLN A 47 1.36 9.62 9.27
CA GLN A 47 2.07 10.53 10.16
C GLN A 47 3.37 9.91 10.71
N GLN A 48 3.64 8.64 10.38
CA GLN A 48 4.83 7.91 10.82
C GLN A 48 5.92 7.98 9.76
N PHE A 49 6.99 8.73 10.04
CA PHE A 49 8.06 8.99 9.07
C PHE A 49 8.75 7.71 8.55
N HIS A 50 8.97 6.73 9.42
CA HIS A 50 9.61 5.46 9.03
C HIS A 50 8.74 4.65 8.06
N HIS A 51 7.42 4.59 8.29
CA HIS A 51 6.48 3.96 7.34
C HIS A 51 6.47 4.71 6.00
N TRP A 52 6.46 6.05 6.04
CA TRP A 52 6.59 6.85 4.82
C TRP A 52 7.88 6.54 4.07
N GLN A 53 9.04 6.46 4.74
CA GLN A 53 10.32 6.18 4.08
C GLN A 53 10.33 4.84 3.35
N VAL A 54 9.71 3.80 3.94
CA VAL A 54 9.60 2.47 3.33
C VAL A 54 8.69 2.54 2.10
N LEU A 55 7.45 3.03 2.27
CA LEU A 55 6.44 3.06 1.20
C LEU A 55 6.84 4.01 0.05
N ASN A 56 7.42 5.16 0.36
CA ASN A 56 7.82 6.14 -0.65
C ASN A 56 8.87 5.59 -1.62
N ARG A 57 9.75 4.68 -1.17
CA ARG A 57 10.74 4.03 -2.05
C ARG A 57 10.11 3.05 -3.03
N GLN A 58 8.96 2.48 -2.68
CA GLN A 58 8.29 1.46 -3.48
C GLN A 58 7.20 2.07 -4.38
N MET A 59 6.50 3.10 -3.89
CA MET A 59 5.31 3.67 -4.54
C MET A 59 5.60 4.88 -5.43
N VAL A 60 6.73 5.58 -5.22
CA VAL A 60 7.12 6.67 -6.14
C VAL A 60 7.68 6.03 -7.40
N THR A 61 6.84 5.96 -8.44
CA THR A 61 7.28 5.65 -9.79
C THR A 61 8.39 6.63 -10.18
N PRO A 62 9.55 6.18 -10.73
CA PRO A 62 10.44 7.10 -11.41
C PRO A 62 9.62 7.72 -12.53
N SER A 63 9.42 9.03 -12.47
CA SER A 63 8.82 9.79 -13.55
C SER A 63 9.58 9.45 -14.83
N VAL A 64 8.95 8.70 -15.73
CA VAL A 64 9.35 8.67 -17.14
C VAL A 64 9.05 10.06 -17.68
N LEU A 65 9.96 11.00 -17.42
CA LEU A 65 10.12 12.21 -18.19
C LEU A 65 11.02 11.84 -19.37
N ALA A 66 10.39 11.40 -20.48
CA ALA A 66 10.78 11.59 -21.88
C ALA A 66 10.03 10.59 -22.76
#